data_AF-A0A2V5T5B7-F1
#
_entry.id   AF-A0A2V5T5B7-F1
#
_cell.length_a   1.000
_cell.length_b   1.000
_cell.length_c   1.000
_cell.angle_alpha   90.00
_cell.angle_beta   90.00
_cell.angle_gamma   90.00
#
_symmetry.space_group_name_H-M   'P 1'
#
loop_
_entity.id
_entity.type
_entity.pdbx_description
1 polymer ?
#
loop_
_entity_poly.entity_id
_entity_poly.type
_entity_poly.pdbx_seq_one_letter_code
_entity_poly.pdbx_strand_id
1 'polypeptide(L)'
;MPGRIAPIAFLLAAVAAFATHGCGKSRQDEHAQQIAAGVRTEFLHAWNNYERYAWGHDALRPLSKTAHDWYGQSLLMTPVDALDTLILMHLDAEAAKARSLIVSNLSFDRDI
;
A
#
# COMPACT_ATOMS: atom_id res chain seq x y z
N MET A 1 7.60 1.29 67.69
CA MET A 1 6.84 2.28 66.90
C MET A 1 6.97 1.96 65.42
N PRO A 2 5.98 1.34 64.75
CA PRO A 2 6.04 1.13 63.31
C PRO A 2 5.04 2.07 62.62
N GLY A 3 5.51 3.15 62.02
CA GLY A 3 4.64 4.05 61.28
C GLY A 3 5.48 5.10 60.57
N ARG A 4 5.73 4.88 59.26
CA ARG A 4 6.06 5.90 58.25
C ARG A 4 6.53 5.40 56.87
N ILE A 5 6.66 4.08 56.65
CA ILE A 5 7.13 3.54 55.34
C ILE A 5 5.97 3.33 54.33
N ALA A 6 4.72 3.24 54.80
CA ALA A 6 3.57 2.89 53.96
C ALA A 6 3.18 3.87 52.84
N PRO A 7 3.24 5.22 52.97
CA PRO A 7 2.61 6.09 51.98
C PRO A 7 3.45 6.27 50.70
N ILE A 8 4.77 6.11 50.77
CA ILE A 8 5.68 6.31 49.62
C ILE A 8 5.64 5.09 48.68
N ALA A 9 5.61 3.89 49.25
CA ALA A 9 5.50 2.65 48.46
C ALA A 9 4.16 2.57 47.69
N PHE A 10 3.08 3.09 48.29
CA PHE A 10 1.77 3.14 47.65
C PHE A 10 1.70 4.14 46.48
N LEU A 11 2.42 5.27 46.60
CA LEU A 11 2.48 6.30 45.56
C LEU A 11 3.24 5.81 44.29
N LEU A 12 4.33 5.07 44.48
CA LEU A 12 5.12 4.50 43.38
C LEU A 12 4.38 3.39 42.62
N ALA A 13 3.63 2.54 43.33
CA ALA A 13 2.81 1.50 42.71
C ALA A 13 1.66 2.08 41.87
N ALA A 14 1.07 3.19 42.30
CA ALA A 14 0.00 3.86 41.56
C ALA A 14 0.49 4.44 40.22
N VAL A 15 1.69 5.05 40.18
CA VAL A 15 2.26 5.60 38.93
C VAL A 15 2.58 4.49 37.91
N ALA A 16 3.06 3.33 38.36
CA ALA A 16 3.31 2.18 37.49
C ALA A 16 2.03 1.59 36.87
N ALA A 17 0.90 1.64 37.58
CA ALA A 17 -0.39 1.15 37.08
C ALA A 17 -1.01 2.06 36.01
N PHE A 18 -0.76 3.36 36.04
CA PHE A 18 -1.22 4.30 35.00
C PHE A 18 -0.33 4.28 33.75
N ALA A 19 0.95 3.93 33.87
CA ALA A 19 1.87 3.86 32.74
C ALA A 19 1.58 2.70 31.77
N THR A 20 0.89 1.64 32.22
CA THR A 20 0.64 0.43 31.42
C THR A 20 -0.64 0.50 30.57
N HIS A 21 -1.51 1.48 30.79
CA HIS A 21 -2.80 1.59 30.09
C HIS A 21 -2.78 2.55 28.90
N GLY A 22 -1.65 3.21 28.63
CA GLY A 22 -1.55 4.29 27.63
C GLY A 22 -1.32 3.86 26.18
N CYS A 23 -1.14 2.57 25.87
CA CYS A 23 -0.84 2.15 24.50
C CYS A 23 -1.34 0.73 24.18
N GLY A 24 -2.66 0.55 24.10
CA GLY A 24 -3.24 -0.58 23.40
C GLY A 24 -3.71 -0.11 22.02
N LYS A 25 -3.13 -0.64 20.93
CA LYS A 25 -3.72 -0.47 19.59
C LYS A 25 -5.18 -0.92 19.66
N SER A 26 -6.11 -0.13 19.16
CA SER A 26 -7.52 -0.51 19.23
C SER A 26 -7.77 -1.72 18.33
N ARG A 27 -8.71 -2.59 18.70
CA ARG A 27 -9.13 -3.74 17.86
C ARG A 27 -9.61 -3.29 16.47
N GLN A 28 -10.09 -2.06 16.34
CA GLN A 28 -10.47 -1.47 15.05
C GLN A 28 -9.23 -1.19 14.17
N ASP A 29 -8.12 -0.74 14.76
CA ASP A 29 -6.87 -0.51 14.03
C ASP A 29 -6.25 -1.81 13.52
N GLU A 30 -6.32 -2.89 14.30
CA GLU A 30 -5.83 -4.21 13.88
C GLU A 30 -6.62 -4.76 12.70
N HIS A 31 -7.96 -4.64 12.74
CA HIS A 31 -8.80 -5.09 11.64
C HIS A 31 -8.56 -4.27 10.37
N ALA A 32 -8.44 -2.94 10.49
CA ALA A 32 -8.12 -2.08 9.36
C ALA A 32 -6.75 -2.43 8.74
N GLN A 33 -5.74 -2.73 9.56
CA GLN A 33 -4.43 -3.19 9.09
C GLN A 33 -4.51 -4.52 8.34
N GLN A 34 -5.32 -5.47 8.81
CA GLN A 34 -5.55 -6.74 8.12
C GLN A 34 -6.21 -6.53 6.76
N ILE A 35 -7.23 -5.67 6.68
CA ILE A 35 -7.87 -5.33 5.40
C ILE A 35 -6.87 -4.66 4.46
N ALA A 36 -6.09 -3.68 4.94
CA ALA A 36 -5.09 -3.00 4.14
C ALA A 36 -4.03 -3.97 3.58
N ALA A 37 -3.59 -4.94 4.39
CA ALA A 37 -2.69 -6.00 3.93
C ALA A 37 -3.33 -6.91 2.86
N GLY A 38 -4.61 -7.23 3.02
CA GLY A 38 -5.39 -7.96 2.01
C GLY A 38 -5.49 -7.19 0.69
N VAL A 39 -5.84 -5.90 0.74
CA VAL A 39 -5.91 -5.02 -0.44
C VAL A 39 -4.55 -4.93 -1.14
N ARG A 40 -3.46 -4.76 -0.39
CA ARG A 40 -2.11 -4.75 -0.96
C ARG A 40 -1.75 -6.06 -1.66
N THR A 41 -2.22 -7.20 -1.12
CA THR A 41 -2.01 -8.52 -1.72
C THR A 41 -2.76 -8.68 -3.03
N GLU A 42 -4.02 -8.27 -3.08
CA GLU A 42 -4.84 -8.31 -4.30
C GLU A 42 -4.37 -7.31 -5.36
N PHE A 43 -3.90 -6.13 -4.92
CA PHE A 43 -3.27 -5.16 -5.82
C PHE A 43 -2.02 -5.76 -6.48
N LEU A 44 -1.14 -6.39 -5.71
CA LEU A 44 0.04 -7.08 -6.26
C LEU A 44 -0.35 -8.24 -7.19
N HIS A 45 -1.42 -8.98 -6.88
CA HIS A 45 -1.94 -9.99 -7.79
C HIS A 45 -2.33 -9.37 -9.14
N ALA A 46 -3.12 -8.30 -9.13
CA ALA A 46 -3.53 -7.60 -10.36
C ALA A 46 -2.33 -7.02 -11.12
N TRP A 47 -1.45 -6.29 -10.42
CA TRP A 47 -0.26 -5.65 -10.99
C TRP A 47 0.69 -6.67 -11.63
N ASN A 48 0.99 -7.78 -10.95
CA ASN A 48 1.88 -8.81 -11.49
C ASN A 48 1.30 -9.47 -12.76
N ASN A 49 -0.02 -9.59 -12.87
CA ASN A 49 -0.66 -10.09 -14.09
C ASN A 49 -0.66 -9.03 -15.20
N TYR A 50 -0.81 -7.74 -14.87
CA TYR A 50 -0.61 -6.65 -15.83
C TYR A 50 0.82 -6.69 -16.40
N GLU A 51 1.85 -6.71 -15.53
CA GLU A 51 3.25 -6.81 -15.96
C GLU A 51 3.51 -8.05 -16.83
N ARG A 52 2.85 -9.17 -16.54
CA ARG A 52 3.06 -10.41 -17.29
C ARG A 52 2.40 -10.41 -18.67
N TYR A 53 1.20 -9.86 -18.81
CA TYR A 53 0.36 -10.08 -19.99
C TYR A 53 0.00 -8.82 -20.77
N ALA A 54 0.25 -7.63 -20.22
CA ALA A 54 -0.14 -6.35 -20.80
C ALA A 54 0.89 -5.22 -20.55
N TRP A 55 2.15 -5.56 -20.26
CA TRP A 55 3.19 -4.55 -20.04
C TRP A 55 3.34 -3.61 -21.24
N GLY A 56 3.25 -2.31 -21.00
CA GLY A 56 3.32 -1.31 -22.06
C GLY A 56 2.01 -1.07 -22.81
N HIS A 57 0.91 -1.70 -22.39
CA HIS A 57 -0.44 -1.49 -22.92
C HIS A 57 -1.34 -0.76 -21.92
N ASP A 58 -2.49 -0.28 -22.39
CA ASP A 58 -3.40 0.51 -21.56
C ASP A 58 -4.10 -0.32 -20.49
N ALA A 59 -4.55 -1.53 -20.83
CA ALA A 59 -5.31 -2.38 -19.93
C ALA A 59 -5.02 -3.88 -20.15
N LEU A 60 -5.19 -4.65 -19.09
CA LEU A 60 -5.21 -6.11 -19.12
C LEU A 60 -6.65 -6.61 -19.32
N ARG A 61 -6.85 -7.58 -20.20
CA ARG A 61 -8.02 -8.47 -20.22
C ARG A 61 -7.69 -9.73 -19.41
N PRO A 62 -8.08 -9.81 -18.12
CA PRO A 62 -7.52 -10.79 -17.20
C PRO A 62 -7.94 -12.23 -17.50
N LEU A 63 -9.13 -12.43 -18.07
CA LEU A 63 -9.62 -13.77 -18.42
C LEU A 63 -8.90 -14.35 -19.64
N SER A 64 -8.72 -13.55 -20.69
CA SER A 64 -8.03 -13.97 -21.92
C SER A 64 -6.51 -13.83 -21.83
N LYS A 65 -5.97 -13.16 -20.80
CA LYS A 65 -4.55 -12.85 -20.63
C LYS A 65 -3.97 -12.11 -21.83
N THR A 66 -4.73 -11.14 -22.35
CA THR A 66 -4.33 -10.31 -23.49
C THR A 66 -4.41 -8.84 -23.13
N ALA A 67 -3.66 -8.01 -23.84
CA ALA A 67 -3.71 -6.56 -23.71
C ALA A 67 -4.94 -5.96 -24.41
N HIS A 68 -5.27 -4.73 -24.02
CA HIS A 68 -6.23 -3.86 -24.71
C HIS A 68 -5.72 -2.42 -24.68
N ASP A 69 -5.66 -1.80 -25.86
CA ASP A 69 -5.40 -0.38 -26.04
C ASP A 69 -6.68 0.32 -26.51
N TRP A 70 -6.98 1.49 -25.96
CA TRP A 70 -8.26 2.18 -26.17
C TRP A 70 -8.28 3.02 -27.43
N TYR A 71 -7.13 3.55 -27.85
CA TYR A 71 -6.99 4.50 -28.96
C TYR A 71 -6.18 3.93 -30.13
N GLY A 72 -6.22 2.60 -30.32
CA GLY A 72 -5.43 1.89 -31.35
C GLY A 72 -3.92 1.81 -31.05
N GLN A 73 -3.40 2.71 -30.22
CA GLN A 73 -2.07 2.68 -29.63
C GLN A 73 -2.17 2.93 -28.12
N SER A 74 -1.22 2.39 -27.35
CA SER A 74 -1.20 2.61 -25.91
C SER A 74 -0.74 4.02 -25.53
N LEU A 75 -1.44 4.59 -24.55
CA LEU A 75 -1.07 5.77 -23.75
C LEU A 75 -0.60 5.39 -22.33
N LEU A 76 -0.24 4.12 -22.11
CA LEU A 76 0.23 3.57 -20.84
C LEU A 76 -0.73 3.85 -19.67
N MET A 77 -2.03 3.72 -19.91
CA MET A 77 -3.06 4.10 -18.91
C MET A 77 -2.89 3.37 -17.58
N THR A 78 -2.87 2.03 -17.55
CA THR A 78 -2.68 1.28 -16.30
C THR A 78 -1.38 1.65 -15.57
N PRO A 79 -0.19 1.73 -16.20
CA PRO A 79 1.02 2.19 -15.54
C PRO A 79 0.90 3.58 -14.92
N VAL A 80 0.29 4.53 -15.63
CA VAL A 80 0.11 5.91 -15.16
C VAL A 80 -0.84 5.93 -13.97
N ASP A 81 -2.01 5.30 -14.07
CA ASP A 81 -3.03 5.25 -13.02
C ASP A 81 -2.57 4.48 -11.77
N ALA A 82 -1.70 3.49 -11.93
CA ALA A 82 -1.22 2.66 -10.82
C ALA A 82 -0.03 3.27 -10.05
N LEU A 83 0.67 4.25 -10.62
CA LEU A 83 1.95 4.71 -10.08
C LEU A 83 1.84 5.29 -8.66
N ASP A 84 0.83 6.10 -8.40
CA ASP A 84 0.61 6.69 -7.08
C ASP A 84 0.21 5.64 -6.04
N THR A 85 -0.60 4.66 -6.44
CA THR A 85 -1.06 3.55 -5.61
C THR A 85 0.11 2.65 -5.23
N LEU A 86 1.01 2.37 -6.18
CA LEU A 86 2.27 1.66 -5.94
C LEU A 86 3.13 2.37 -4.89
N ILE A 87 3.28 3.70 -5.00
CA ILE A 87 4.03 4.51 -4.03
C ILE A 87 3.35 4.49 -2.66
N LEU A 88 2.03 4.68 -2.62
CA LEU A 88 1.24 4.72 -1.39
C LEU A 88 1.30 3.39 -0.61
N MET A 89 1.37 2.27 -1.33
CA MET A 89 1.46 0.92 -0.75
C MET A 89 2.89 0.46 -0.43
N HIS A 90 3.89 1.33 -0.59
CA HIS A 90 5.31 1.01 -0.42
C HIS A 90 5.74 -0.19 -1.28
N LEU A 91 5.40 -0.14 -2.58
CA LEU A 91 5.79 -1.09 -3.61
C LEU A 91 6.87 -0.48 -4.50
N ASP A 92 8.02 -0.17 -3.90
CA ASP A 92 9.04 0.70 -4.50
C ASP A 92 9.65 0.13 -5.79
N ALA A 93 9.83 -1.19 -5.87
CA ALA A 93 10.41 -1.85 -7.05
C ALA A 93 9.44 -1.80 -8.25
N GLU A 94 8.17 -2.05 -7.99
CA GLU A 94 7.08 -1.95 -8.96
C GLU A 94 6.87 -0.50 -9.42
N ALA A 95 6.87 0.46 -8.48
CA ALA A 95 6.80 1.89 -8.77
C ALA A 95 7.97 2.35 -9.66
N ALA A 96 9.18 1.88 -9.39
CA ALA A 96 10.36 2.21 -10.19
C ALA A 96 10.25 1.69 -11.63
N LYS A 97 9.77 0.46 -11.82
CA LYS A 97 9.50 -0.12 -13.15
C LYS A 97 8.44 0.68 -13.91
N ALA A 98 7.31 0.98 -13.27
CA ALA A 98 6.23 1.77 -13.85
C ALA A 98 6.72 3.17 -14.27
N ARG A 99 7.43 3.87 -13.37
CA ARG A 99 8.03 5.18 -13.66
C ARG A 99 8.99 5.12 -14.84
N SER A 100 9.85 4.10 -14.90
CA SER A 100 10.80 3.94 -16.00
C SER A 100 10.08 3.76 -17.34
N LEU A 101 9.03 2.96 -17.39
CA LEU A 101 8.20 2.75 -18.58
C LEU A 101 7.54 4.05 -19.02
N ILE A 102 6.89 4.77 -18.10
CA ILE A 102 6.21 6.03 -18.38
C ILE A 102 7.17 7.05 -18.96
N VAL A 103 8.30 7.30 -18.27
CA VAL A 103 9.27 8.33 -18.70
C VAL A 103 9.91 7.99 -20.05
N SER A 104 10.10 6.71 -20.35
CA SER A 104 10.81 6.29 -21.56
C SER A 104 9.90 6.15 -22.79
N ASN A 105 8.59 5.90 -22.60
CA ASN A 105 7.71 5.46 -23.68
C ASN A 105 6.43 6.30 -23.83
N LEU A 106 6.00 7.05 -22.81
CA LEU A 106 4.81 7.88 -22.92
C LEU A 106 5.08 9.08 -23.82
N SER A 107 4.28 9.23 -24.89
CA SER A 107 4.27 10.42 -25.72
C SER A 107 2.84 10.76 -26.09
N PHE A 108 2.49 12.03 -25.91
CA PHE A 108 1.21 12.60 -26.35
C PHE A 108 1.30 13.31 -27.70
N ASP A 109 2.48 13.38 -28.30
CA ASP A 109 2.68 13.92 -29.65
C ASP A 109 2.38 12.83 -30.68
N ARG A 110 1.09 12.49 -30.82
CA ARG A 110 0.58 11.41 -31.68
C ARG A 110 -0.76 11.81 -32.29
N ASP A 111 -0.97 11.43 -33.54
CA ASP A 111 -2.23 11.58 -34.26
C ASP A 111 -3.03 10.27 -34.12
N ILE A 112 -3.88 10.19 -33.08
CA ILE A 112 -4.64 9.00 -32.65
C ILE A 112 -6.13 9.29 -32.54
#